data_AF-A0A5F0KDX7-F1
#
_entry.id   AF-A0A5F0KDX7-F1
#
_cell.length_a   1.000
_cell.length_b   1.000
_cell.length_c   1.000
_cell.angle_alpha   90.00
_cell.angle_beta   90.00
_cell.angle_gamma   90.00
#
_symmetry.space_group_name_H-M   'P 1'
#
loop_
_entity.id
_entity.type
_entity.pdbx_description
1 polymer ?
#
loop_
_entity_poly.entity_id
_entity_poly.type
_entity_poly.pdbx_seq_one_letter_code
_entity_poly.pdbx_strand_id
1 'polypeptide(L)'
;MRRTLLPMWLLGCTLAFPLLADEVPDLAARIRYEDRVTGSDGIARENQWQEKWLRVGNQVWSQRLIPLPLARAYHATHDARPGHKHFTHQMAARWVTQDEQGALQLRYADAWHSQLVEVPPEEYGQVAFKPDWDRLRHLVDPALLQTMTPLEEDAPPQARWFERREGKQRTRILWSHQWQIPLVVESASLDGYRSYRMEVTLKSLPKTLPWQQLDGYQTMDLRDFFD
;
A
#
# COMPACT_ATOMS: atom_id res chain seq x y z
N MET A 1 16.82 76.43 19.89
CA MET A 1 18.09 75.67 19.82
C MET A 1 17.79 74.19 19.85
N ARG A 2 18.43 73.43 18.94
CA ARG A 2 18.60 71.96 18.85
C ARG A 2 17.37 71.04 18.70
N ARG A 3 17.19 70.65 17.43
CA ARG A 3 16.62 69.40 16.91
C ARG A 3 17.26 68.17 17.58
N THR A 4 16.44 67.15 17.86
CA THR A 4 16.87 65.74 17.88
C THR A 4 15.81 64.92 17.15
N LEU A 5 16.21 64.37 16.01
CA LEU A 5 15.46 63.39 15.22
C LEU A 5 15.92 62.00 15.69
N LEU A 6 14.98 61.15 16.10
CA LEU A 6 15.22 59.74 16.41
C LEU A 6 14.94 58.92 15.14
N PRO A 7 15.87 58.09 14.64
CA PRO A 7 15.59 57.22 13.50
C PRO A 7 14.90 55.94 13.98
N MET A 8 13.70 55.70 13.46
CA MET A 8 12.91 54.49 13.67
C MET A 8 13.45 53.38 12.75
N TRP A 9 14.18 52.42 13.32
CA TRP A 9 14.58 51.20 12.61
C TRP A 9 13.38 50.25 12.54
N LEU A 10 12.78 50.15 11.36
CA LEU A 10 11.84 49.08 11.00
C LEU A 10 12.64 47.81 10.69
N LEU A 11 12.73 46.90 11.66
CA LEU A 11 13.15 45.52 11.40
C LEU A 11 12.01 44.81 10.67
N GLY A 12 12.20 44.55 9.38
CA GLY A 12 11.34 43.65 8.61
C GLY A 12 11.61 42.20 9.00
N CYS A 13 10.77 41.64 9.89
CA CYS A 13 10.69 40.20 10.09
C CYS A 13 9.99 39.57 8.88
N THR A 14 10.76 39.00 7.96
CA THR A 14 10.23 38.02 7.02
C THR A 14 9.86 36.75 7.80
N LEU A 15 8.59 36.59 8.11
CA LEU A 15 8.04 35.31 8.58
C LEU A 15 8.13 34.30 7.44
N ALA A 16 9.24 33.55 7.40
CA ALA A 16 9.30 32.32 6.64
C ALA A 16 8.41 31.31 7.37
N PHE A 17 7.20 31.08 6.87
CA PHE A 17 6.40 29.94 7.28
C PHE A 17 7.15 28.69 6.80
N PRO A 18 7.63 27.80 7.69
CA PRO A 18 8.04 26.49 7.24
C PRO A 18 6.81 25.85 6.59
N LEU A 19 6.98 25.47 5.32
CA LEU A 19 6.02 24.67 4.59
C LEU A 19 6.01 23.31 5.32
N LEU A 20 5.13 23.16 6.32
CA LEU A 20 4.83 21.86 6.89
C LEU A 20 4.35 21.03 5.71
N ALA A 21 5.18 20.09 5.27
CA ALA A 21 4.75 19.06 4.34
C ALA A 21 3.45 18.50 4.91
N ASP A 22 2.38 18.52 4.12
CA ASP A 22 1.07 18.04 4.53
C ASP A 22 1.24 16.60 5.00
N GLU A 23 1.23 16.39 6.32
CA GLU A 23 1.62 15.14 6.93
C GLU A 23 0.58 14.09 6.51
N VAL A 24 1.04 13.09 5.76
CA VAL A 24 0.12 12.12 5.21
C VAL A 24 -0.44 11.26 6.35
N PRO A 25 -1.77 11.22 6.54
CA PRO A 25 -2.32 10.67 7.77
C PRO A 25 -2.07 9.18 7.96
N ASP A 26 -1.81 8.80 9.20
CA ASP A 26 -1.79 7.41 9.62
C ASP A 26 -3.20 6.82 9.53
N LEU A 27 -3.31 5.60 9.00
CA LEU A 27 -4.60 4.92 8.90
C LEU A 27 -4.48 3.40 8.84
N ALA A 28 -5.56 2.73 9.22
CA ALA A 28 -5.80 1.33 8.92
C ALA A 28 -6.95 1.22 7.91
N ALA A 29 -6.89 0.19 7.06
CA ALA A 29 -7.92 -0.10 6.08
C ALA A 29 -8.12 -1.60 5.88
N ARG A 30 -9.32 -1.93 5.42
CA ARG A 30 -9.66 -3.20 4.78
C ARG A 30 -9.71 -2.94 3.28
N ILE A 31 -8.96 -3.69 2.49
CA ILE A 31 -9.01 -3.60 1.03
C ILE A 31 -9.66 -4.86 0.49
N ARG A 32 -10.65 -4.70 -0.40
CA ARG A 32 -11.23 -5.78 -1.19
C ARG A 32 -10.77 -5.63 -2.62
N TYR A 33 -10.37 -6.74 -3.22
CA TYR A 33 -9.97 -6.82 -4.63
C TYR A 33 -10.87 -7.80 -5.35
N GLU A 34 -11.22 -7.44 -6.58
CA GLU A 34 -11.90 -8.29 -7.54
C GLU A 34 -11.21 -8.12 -8.88
N ASP A 35 -10.84 -9.22 -9.52
CA ASP A 35 -10.42 -9.22 -10.91
C ASP A 35 -11.22 -10.24 -11.70
N ARG A 36 -11.45 -9.94 -12.97
CA ARG A 36 -12.14 -10.82 -13.91
C ARG A 36 -11.44 -10.77 -15.24
N VAL A 37 -11.15 -11.95 -15.80
CA VAL A 37 -10.55 -12.09 -17.13
C VAL A 37 -11.33 -13.13 -17.91
N THR A 38 -11.81 -12.75 -19.09
CA THR A 38 -12.44 -13.64 -20.06
C THR A 38 -11.42 -14.02 -21.13
N GLY A 39 -11.16 -15.32 -21.27
CA GLY A 39 -10.27 -15.88 -22.29
C GLY A 39 -10.86 -15.78 -23.70
N SER A 40 -10.02 -16.03 -24.71
CA SER A 40 -10.45 -16.08 -26.13
C SER A 40 -11.41 -17.24 -26.42
N ASP A 41 -11.45 -18.23 -25.54
CA ASP A 41 -12.40 -19.34 -25.52
C ASP A 41 -13.76 -18.97 -24.90
N GLY A 42 -13.93 -17.73 -24.44
CA GLY A 42 -15.13 -17.25 -23.78
C GLY A 42 -15.23 -17.61 -22.30
N ILE A 43 -14.22 -18.27 -21.71
CA ILE A 43 -14.24 -18.66 -20.30
C ILE A 43 -13.83 -17.48 -19.42
N ALA A 44 -14.72 -17.07 -18.52
CA ALA A 44 -14.42 -16.08 -17.49
C ALA A 44 -13.81 -16.73 -16.24
N ARG A 45 -12.70 -16.18 -15.76
CA ARG A 45 -12.13 -16.46 -14.44
C ARG A 45 -12.26 -15.21 -13.60
N GLU A 46 -12.62 -15.38 -12.34
CA GLU A 46 -12.81 -14.29 -11.38
C GLU A 46 -12.05 -14.63 -10.10
N ASN A 47 -11.24 -13.68 -9.63
CA ASN A 47 -10.56 -13.79 -8.35
C ASN A 47 -11.09 -12.72 -7.40
N GLN A 48 -11.27 -13.10 -6.13
CA GLN A 48 -11.63 -12.18 -5.07
C GLN A 48 -10.77 -12.45 -3.84
N TRP A 49 -10.23 -11.39 -3.24
CA TRP A 49 -9.50 -11.49 -1.98
C TRP A 49 -9.58 -10.19 -1.18
N GLN A 50 -9.15 -10.26 0.07
CA GLN A 50 -9.11 -9.10 0.96
C GLN A 50 -7.76 -8.99 1.66
N GLU A 51 -7.37 -7.78 2.01
CA GLU A 51 -6.16 -7.49 2.77
C GLU A 51 -6.48 -6.60 3.99
N LYS A 52 -5.73 -6.79 5.08
CA LYS A 52 -5.53 -5.74 6.10
C LYS A 52 -4.41 -4.86 5.58
N TRP A 53 -4.61 -3.55 5.60
CA TRP A 53 -3.58 -2.59 5.21
C TRP A 53 -3.43 -1.51 6.28
N LEU A 54 -2.19 -1.16 6.63
CA LEU A 54 -1.90 -0.07 7.57
C LEU A 54 -0.77 0.79 6.99
N ARG A 55 -0.90 2.09 7.16
CA ARG A 55 0.18 3.07 6.99
C ARG A 55 0.32 3.84 8.28
N VAL A 56 1.50 3.82 8.87
CA VAL A 56 1.83 4.58 10.08
C VAL A 56 3.25 5.10 9.93
N GLY A 57 3.41 6.42 9.90
CA GLY A 57 4.68 7.09 9.61
C GLY A 57 5.31 6.61 8.29
N ASN A 58 6.55 6.12 8.37
CA ASN A 58 7.31 5.61 7.23
C ASN A 58 7.20 4.09 7.06
N GLN A 59 6.07 3.51 7.46
CA GLN A 59 5.87 2.06 7.43
C GLN A 59 4.52 1.71 6.81
N VAL A 60 4.53 0.64 6.02
CA VAL A 60 3.34 0.05 5.40
C VAL A 60 3.28 -1.43 5.74
N TRP A 61 2.13 -1.87 6.23
CA TRP A 61 1.83 -3.28 6.49
C TRP A 61 0.68 -3.73 5.60
N SER A 62 0.83 -4.83 4.86
CA SER A 62 -0.28 -5.49 4.17
C SER A 62 -0.33 -6.98 4.47
N GLN A 63 -1.52 -7.52 4.68
CA GLN A 63 -1.69 -8.95 4.98
C GLN A 63 -2.96 -9.48 4.35
N ARG A 64 -2.85 -10.58 3.59
CA ARG A 64 -4.01 -11.29 3.04
C ARG A 64 -4.88 -11.86 4.15
N LEU A 65 -6.18 -11.63 4.05
CA LEU A 65 -7.16 -12.32 4.88
C LEU A 65 -7.43 -13.71 4.34
N ILE A 66 -6.64 -14.67 4.80
CA ILE A 66 -6.85 -16.08 4.47
C ILE A 66 -7.77 -16.70 5.53
N PRO A 67 -8.86 -17.38 5.14
CA PRO A 67 -9.68 -18.13 6.08
C PRO A 67 -8.84 -19.14 6.86
N LEU A 68 -8.96 -19.16 8.19
CA LEU A 68 -8.14 -20.02 9.04
C LEU A 68 -8.17 -21.52 8.66
N PRO A 69 -9.32 -22.12 8.28
CA PRO A 69 -9.34 -23.51 7.82
C PRO A 69 -8.48 -23.74 6.57
N LEU A 70 -8.48 -22.78 5.63
CA LEU A 70 -7.67 -22.85 4.41
C LEU A 70 -6.18 -22.73 4.74
N ALA A 71 -5.81 -21.78 5.61
CA ALA A 71 -4.43 -21.63 6.04
C ALA A 71 -3.90 -22.92 6.72
N ARG A 72 -4.69 -23.50 7.63
CA ARG A 72 -4.37 -24.78 8.29
C ARG A 72 -4.18 -25.91 7.29
N ALA A 73 -5.10 -26.05 6.33
CA ALA A 73 -5.02 -27.10 5.32
C ALA A 73 -3.77 -26.94 4.43
N TYR A 74 -3.47 -25.71 4.03
CA TYR A 74 -2.24 -25.40 3.29
C TYR A 74 -1.01 -25.86 4.07
N HIS A 75 -0.82 -25.37 5.28
CA HIS A 75 0.36 -25.69 6.11
C HIS A 75 0.47 -27.18 6.42
N ALA A 76 -0.65 -27.86 6.70
CA ALA A 76 -0.64 -29.31 6.90
C ALA A 76 -0.13 -30.08 5.67
N THR A 77 -0.37 -29.60 4.46
CA THR A 77 0.11 -30.25 3.22
C THR A 77 1.50 -29.80 2.79
N HIS A 78 1.83 -28.54 3.06
CA HIS A 78 3.06 -27.90 2.63
C HIS A 78 4.21 -28.28 3.56
N ASP A 79 3.99 -28.18 4.87
CA ASP A 79 5.03 -28.38 5.89
C ASP A 79 5.31 -29.88 6.13
N ALA A 80 4.39 -30.77 5.69
CA ALA A 80 4.55 -32.22 5.79
C ALA A 80 5.46 -32.83 4.72
N ARG A 81 5.96 -32.05 3.75
CA ARG A 81 6.85 -32.54 2.68
C ARG A 81 8.32 -32.38 3.11
N PRO A 82 9.03 -33.48 3.43
CA PRO A 82 10.44 -33.38 3.79
C PRO A 82 11.26 -32.98 2.56
N GLY A 83 12.21 -32.06 2.73
CA GLY A 83 13.25 -31.76 1.73
C GLY A 83 13.12 -30.45 0.96
N HIS A 84 12.10 -29.62 1.21
CA HIS A 84 12.00 -28.28 0.63
C HIS A 84 11.40 -27.28 1.61
N LYS A 85 12.22 -26.35 2.13
CA LYS A 85 11.71 -25.21 2.90
C LYS A 85 11.29 -24.11 1.93
N HIS A 86 10.07 -24.14 1.42
CA HIS A 86 9.59 -23.02 0.61
C HIS A 86 8.93 -21.96 1.48
N PHE A 87 9.37 -20.72 1.34
CA PHE A 87 8.69 -19.58 1.95
C PHE A 87 7.56 -19.08 1.04
N THR A 88 6.32 -19.24 1.48
CA THR A 88 5.14 -18.76 0.75
C THR A 88 4.74 -17.38 1.22
N HIS A 89 5.42 -16.37 0.68
CA HIS A 89 5.24 -14.97 1.06
C HIS A 89 3.79 -14.46 0.98
N GLN A 90 2.92 -15.04 0.13
CA GLN A 90 1.51 -14.65 0.05
C GLN A 90 0.69 -15.02 1.30
N MET A 91 1.21 -15.92 2.15
CA MET A 91 0.60 -16.31 3.43
C MET A 91 1.12 -15.50 4.62
N ALA A 92 2.25 -14.82 4.45
CA ALA A 92 2.82 -13.93 5.45
C ALA A 92 2.29 -12.50 5.30
N ALA A 93 2.46 -11.68 6.34
CA ALA A 93 2.19 -10.26 6.24
C ALA A 93 3.41 -9.52 5.68
N ARG A 94 3.22 -8.72 4.65
CA ARG A 94 4.26 -7.84 4.09
C ARG A 94 4.42 -6.59 4.95
N TRP A 95 5.64 -6.32 5.37
CA TRP A 95 6.03 -5.12 6.11
C TRP A 95 7.12 -4.38 5.35
N VAL A 96 6.83 -3.16 4.92
CA VAL A 96 7.79 -2.28 4.24
C VAL A 96 8.05 -1.08 5.12
N THR A 97 9.32 -0.76 5.30
CA THR A 97 9.76 0.46 6.01
C THR A 97 10.66 1.27 5.11
N GLN A 98 10.50 2.60 5.15
CA GLN A 98 11.40 3.54 4.51
C GLN A 98 12.28 4.21 5.57
N ASP A 99 13.60 4.17 5.37
CA ASP A 99 14.54 4.89 6.25
C ASP A 99 14.61 6.39 5.93
N GLU A 100 15.44 7.13 6.67
CA GLU A 100 15.61 8.58 6.51
C GLU A 100 16.27 8.95 5.16
N GLN A 101 17.00 8.02 4.55
CA GLN A 101 17.64 8.20 3.24
C GLN A 101 16.71 7.83 2.07
N GLY A 102 15.50 7.35 2.37
CA GLY A 102 14.50 6.95 1.39
C GLY A 102 14.63 5.50 0.91
N ALA A 103 15.56 4.72 1.46
CA ALA A 103 15.73 3.32 1.08
C ALA A 103 14.62 2.46 1.71
N LEU A 104 14.14 1.48 0.94
CA LEU A 104 13.09 0.56 1.37
C LEU A 104 13.67 -0.73 1.90
N GLN A 105 13.24 -1.13 3.09
CA GLN A 105 13.45 -2.48 3.63
C GLN A 105 12.15 -3.26 3.51
N LEU A 106 12.22 -4.44 2.89
CA LEU A 106 11.11 -5.38 2.78
C LEU A 106 11.30 -6.55 3.76
N ARG A 107 10.27 -6.79 4.55
CA ARG A 107 10.15 -7.95 5.45
C ARG A 107 8.81 -8.64 5.25
N TYR A 108 8.77 -9.92 5.55
CA TYR A 108 7.53 -10.67 5.71
C TYR A 108 7.45 -11.26 7.12
N ALA A 109 6.40 -10.93 7.86
CA ALA A 109 6.10 -11.54 9.15
C ALA A 109 5.23 -12.77 8.93
N ASP A 110 5.85 -13.95 9.05
CA ASP A 110 5.18 -15.24 9.03
C ASP A 110 4.75 -15.61 10.45
N ALA A 111 3.48 -15.35 10.76
CA ALA A 111 2.91 -15.67 12.05
C ALA A 111 2.70 -17.17 12.29
N TRP A 112 2.68 -18.00 11.23
CA TRP A 112 2.50 -19.43 11.39
C TRP A 112 3.79 -20.08 11.91
N HIS A 113 4.93 -19.67 11.36
CA HIS A 113 6.25 -20.18 11.74
C HIS A 113 6.96 -19.31 12.79
N SER A 114 6.38 -18.17 13.19
CA SER A 114 7.02 -17.16 14.04
C SER A 114 8.36 -16.71 13.47
N GLN A 115 8.36 -16.37 12.17
CA GLN A 115 9.55 -15.95 11.43
C GLN A 115 9.37 -14.56 10.84
N LEU A 116 10.43 -13.77 10.89
CA LEU A 116 10.54 -12.48 10.20
C LEU A 116 11.51 -12.65 9.04
N VAL A 117 10.98 -12.82 7.83
CA VAL A 117 11.78 -13.08 6.63
C VAL A 117 12.18 -11.76 5.99
N GLU A 118 13.47 -11.43 6.04
CA GLU A 118 14.05 -10.29 5.36
C GLU A 118 14.27 -10.62 3.89
N VAL A 119 13.90 -9.67 3.01
CA VAL A 119 14.13 -9.81 1.57
C VAL A 119 15.16 -8.77 1.17
N PRO A 120 16.37 -9.18 0.78
CA PRO A 120 17.36 -8.24 0.30
C PRO A 120 16.94 -7.69 -1.08
N PRO A 121 17.38 -6.47 -1.47
CA PRO A 121 16.93 -5.82 -2.70
C PRO A 121 17.11 -6.65 -3.97
N GLU A 122 18.18 -7.44 -4.05
CA GLU A 122 18.45 -8.36 -5.16
C GLU A 122 17.36 -9.42 -5.35
N GLU A 123 16.63 -9.79 -4.29
CA GLU A 123 15.59 -10.82 -4.33
C GLU A 123 14.17 -10.26 -4.40
N TYR A 124 13.99 -8.94 -4.55
CA TYR A 124 12.65 -8.34 -4.73
C TYR A 124 11.86 -8.98 -5.88
N GLY A 125 12.57 -9.43 -6.94
CA GLY A 125 11.97 -10.15 -8.05
C GLY A 125 11.33 -11.49 -7.66
N GLN A 126 11.90 -12.23 -6.71
CA GLN A 126 11.40 -13.55 -6.29
C GLN A 126 10.02 -13.48 -5.62
N VAL A 127 9.72 -12.34 -5.02
CA VAL A 127 8.45 -12.07 -4.31
C VAL A 127 7.58 -11.07 -5.06
N ALA A 128 7.87 -10.83 -6.34
CA ALA A 128 7.18 -9.87 -7.21
C ALA A 128 7.01 -8.47 -6.58
N PHE A 129 7.98 -8.04 -5.76
CA PHE A 129 7.96 -6.74 -5.12
C PHE A 129 8.59 -5.68 -6.02
N LYS A 130 7.95 -4.50 -6.06
CA LYS A 130 8.48 -3.31 -6.73
C LYS A 130 8.69 -2.22 -5.67
N PRO A 131 9.89 -1.66 -5.53
CA PRO A 131 10.19 -0.66 -4.52
C PRO A 131 9.69 0.73 -4.93
N ASP A 132 8.38 0.87 -5.05
CA ASP A 132 7.68 2.12 -5.39
C ASP A 132 6.98 2.65 -4.14
N TRP A 133 7.66 3.56 -3.43
CA TRP A 133 7.20 4.03 -2.13
C TRP A 133 5.88 4.79 -2.22
N ASP A 134 5.73 5.68 -3.20
CA ASP A 134 4.52 6.49 -3.36
C ASP A 134 3.32 5.56 -3.60
N ARG A 135 3.46 4.56 -4.47
CA ARG A 135 2.39 3.57 -4.67
C ARG A 135 2.14 2.71 -3.43
N LEU A 136 3.16 2.28 -2.71
CA LEU A 136 2.99 1.46 -1.49
C LEU A 136 2.26 2.24 -0.39
N ARG A 137 2.62 3.51 -0.25
CA ARG A 137 2.11 4.41 0.80
C ARG A 137 0.74 4.96 0.48
N HIS A 138 0.41 5.15 -0.80
CA HIS A 138 -0.84 5.77 -1.23
C HIS A 138 -1.79 4.78 -1.94
N LEU A 139 -1.41 3.50 -2.06
CA LEU A 139 -2.05 2.42 -2.86
C LEU A 139 -2.05 2.67 -4.38
N VAL A 140 -2.09 3.93 -4.79
CA VAL A 140 -1.89 4.44 -6.14
C VAL A 140 -0.93 5.62 -6.03
N ASP A 141 0.04 5.71 -6.95
CA ASP A 141 0.91 6.89 -7.05
C ASP A 141 0.06 8.16 -7.25
N PRO A 142 0.08 9.13 -6.31
CA PRO A 142 -0.70 10.36 -6.42
C PRO A 142 -0.37 11.19 -7.68
N ALA A 143 0.84 11.08 -8.22
CA ALA A 143 1.23 11.78 -9.45
C ALA A 143 0.39 11.33 -10.66
N LEU A 144 -0.15 10.11 -10.65
CA LEU A 144 -1.04 9.60 -11.68
C LEU A 144 -2.27 10.49 -11.85
N LEU A 145 -2.82 11.03 -10.75
CA LEU A 145 -4.06 11.81 -10.75
C LEU A 145 -3.94 13.08 -11.60
N GLN A 146 -2.74 13.66 -11.71
CA GLN A 146 -2.47 14.84 -12.54
C GLN A 146 -2.61 14.53 -14.04
N THR A 147 -2.53 13.25 -14.42
CA THR A 147 -2.72 12.79 -15.80
C THR A 147 -4.16 12.37 -16.10
N MET A 148 -5.04 12.42 -15.10
CA MET A 148 -6.43 11.97 -15.21
C MET A 148 -7.39 13.17 -15.29
N THR A 149 -8.50 12.97 -16.00
CA THR A 149 -9.58 13.96 -16.06
C THR A 149 -10.41 13.87 -14.78
N PRO A 150 -10.52 14.93 -13.98
CA PRO A 150 -11.43 14.95 -12.85
C PRO A 150 -12.89 14.93 -13.33
N LEU A 151 -13.75 14.24 -12.58
CA LEU A 151 -15.17 14.11 -12.89
C LEU A 151 -16.03 14.81 -11.83
N GLU A 152 -17.12 15.43 -12.28
CA GLU A 152 -18.16 16.02 -11.43
C GLU A 152 -19.24 14.97 -11.14
N GLU A 153 -18.87 13.91 -10.43
CA GLU A 153 -19.76 12.85 -9.98
C GLU A 153 -19.93 12.92 -8.46
N ASP A 154 -21.08 12.44 -7.96
CA ASP A 154 -21.33 12.35 -6.53
C ASP A 154 -20.24 11.54 -5.83
N ALA A 155 -19.64 12.15 -4.82
CA ALA A 155 -18.55 11.58 -4.04
C ALA A 155 -18.68 11.97 -2.57
N PRO A 156 -18.12 11.17 -1.64
CA PRO A 156 -18.00 11.58 -0.24
C PRO A 156 -17.26 12.92 -0.09
N PRO A 157 -17.45 13.64 1.03
CA PRO A 157 -16.68 14.85 1.32
C PRO A 157 -15.17 14.60 1.23
N GLN A 158 -14.42 15.56 0.70
CA GLN A 158 -12.98 15.45 0.46
C GLN A 158 -12.57 14.28 -0.45
N ALA A 159 -13.48 13.78 -1.29
CA ALA A 159 -13.18 12.81 -2.33
C ALA A 159 -13.63 13.30 -3.70
N ARG A 160 -12.95 12.83 -4.76
CA ARG A 160 -13.27 13.16 -6.15
C ARG A 160 -12.97 12.00 -7.08
N TRP A 161 -13.82 11.80 -8.09
CA TRP A 161 -13.58 10.86 -9.16
C TRP A 161 -12.61 11.42 -10.20
N PHE A 162 -11.73 10.55 -10.70
CA PHE A 162 -10.81 10.81 -11.81
C PHE A 162 -10.93 9.68 -12.82
N GLU A 163 -10.85 9.99 -14.12
CA GLU A 163 -10.84 9.00 -15.20
C GLU A 163 -9.68 9.22 -16.16
N ARG A 164 -9.09 8.13 -16.63
CA ARG A 164 -8.18 8.11 -17.77
C ARG A 164 -8.57 7.00 -18.72
N ARG A 165 -8.54 7.30 -20.01
CA ARG A 165 -8.69 6.31 -21.10
C ARG A 165 -7.40 6.23 -21.87
N GLU A 166 -6.93 5.02 -22.11
CA GLU A 166 -5.71 4.75 -22.85
C GLU A 166 -5.93 3.55 -23.77
N GLY A 167 -5.99 3.83 -25.07
CA GLY A 167 -6.39 2.84 -26.07
C GLY A 167 -7.75 2.21 -25.75
N LYS A 168 -7.77 0.89 -25.54
CA LYS A 168 -8.96 0.11 -25.17
C LYS A 168 -9.14 -0.06 -23.66
N GLN A 169 -8.41 0.68 -22.82
CA GLN A 169 -8.52 0.58 -21.37
C GLN A 169 -9.11 1.85 -20.79
N ARG A 170 -9.93 1.70 -19.76
CA ARG A 170 -10.45 2.79 -18.93
C ARG A 170 -10.11 2.52 -17.49
N THR A 171 -9.55 3.52 -16.81
CA THR A 171 -9.28 3.49 -15.38
C THR A 171 -10.01 4.65 -14.70
N ARG A 172 -10.71 4.36 -13.60
CA ARG A 172 -11.38 5.35 -12.75
C ARG A 172 -10.88 5.22 -11.32
N ILE A 173 -10.69 6.35 -10.66
CA ILE A 173 -10.20 6.40 -9.28
C ILE A 173 -11.07 7.37 -8.49
N LEU A 174 -11.72 6.88 -7.44
CA LEU A 174 -12.31 7.73 -6.42
C LEU A 174 -11.23 8.02 -5.39
N TRP A 175 -10.65 9.21 -5.44
CA TRP A 175 -9.54 9.60 -4.57
C TRP A 175 -10.05 10.36 -3.34
N SER A 176 -9.57 10.02 -2.14
CA SER A 176 -9.76 10.83 -0.93
C SER A 176 -8.57 11.76 -0.74
N HIS A 177 -8.81 13.07 -0.80
CA HIS A 177 -7.81 14.09 -0.49
C HIS A 177 -7.44 14.09 1.00
N GLN A 178 -8.41 13.85 1.89
CA GLN A 178 -8.17 13.78 3.32
C GLN A 178 -7.20 12.66 3.69
N TRP A 179 -7.41 11.45 3.16
CA TRP A 179 -6.61 10.28 3.52
C TRP A 179 -5.48 10.00 2.55
N GLN A 180 -5.40 10.76 1.45
CA GLN A 180 -4.42 10.60 0.38
C GLN A 180 -4.30 9.14 -0.09
N ILE A 181 -5.44 8.51 -0.35
CA ILE A 181 -5.57 7.14 -0.86
C ILE A 181 -6.79 7.05 -1.79
N PRO A 182 -6.86 6.07 -2.69
CA PRO A 182 -8.10 5.76 -3.36
C PRO A 182 -9.08 5.10 -2.38
N LEU A 183 -10.36 5.49 -2.46
CA LEU A 183 -11.47 4.75 -1.87
C LEU A 183 -11.95 3.65 -2.82
N VAL A 184 -11.89 3.90 -4.13
CA VAL A 184 -12.20 2.93 -5.18
C VAL A 184 -11.21 3.10 -6.33
N VAL A 185 -10.72 1.99 -6.90
CA VAL A 185 -10.06 1.95 -8.20
C VAL A 185 -10.79 0.96 -9.08
N GLU A 186 -11.13 1.38 -10.28
CA GLU A 186 -11.74 0.55 -11.31
C GLU A 186 -10.83 0.58 -12.53
N SER A 187 -10.56 -0.58 -13.13
CA SER A 187 -9.96 -0.64 -14.45
C SER A 187 -10.71 -1.66 -15.28
N ALA A 188 -11.03 -1.34 -16.53
CA ALA A 188 -11.73 -2.26 -17.41
C ALA A 188 -11.29 -2.05 -18.85
N SER A 189 -11.23 -3.16 -19.59
CA SER A 189 -11.13 -3.09 -21.04
C SER A 189 -12.48 -2.69 -21.63
N LEU A 190 -12.46 -1.80 -22.62
CA LEU A 190 -13.68 -1.29 -23.27
C LEU A 190 -14.44 -2.37 -24.04
N ASP A 191 -13.77 -3.48 -24.36
CA ASP A 191 -14.36 -4.69 -24.96
C ASP A 191 -14.86 -5.71 -23.92
N GLY A 192 -14.71 -5.43 -22.62
CA GLY A 192 -15.27 -6.24 -21.54
C GLY A 192 -14.51 -7.53 -21.20
N TYR A 193 -13.38 -7.83 -21.86
CA TYR A 193 -12.58 -9.02 -21.56
C TYR A 193 -11.87 -8.96 -20.21
N ARG A 194 -11.60 -7.77 -19.66
CA ARG A 194 -10.92 -7.62 -18.38
C ARG A 194 -11.59 -6.56 -17.53
N SER A 195 -11.76 -6.86 -16.25
CA SER A 195 -12.09 -5.86 -15.24
C SER A 195 -11.32 -6.09 -13.95
N TYR A 196 -11.10 -5.01 -13.23
CA TYR A 196 -10.46 -4.96 -11.94
C TYR A 196 -11.18 -3.93 -11.08
N ARG A 197 -11.40 -4.25 -9.81
CA ARG A 197 -11.96 -3.36 -8.82
C ARG A 197 -11.20 -3.51 -7.51
N MET A 198 -10.79 -2.40 -6.93
CA MET A 198 -10.26 -2.30 -5.57
C MET A 198 -11.15 -1.36 -4.78
N GLU A 199 -11.59 -1.79 -3.61
CA GLU A 199 -12.37 -0.97 -2.69
C GLU A 199 -11.67 -0.89 -1.35
N VAL A 200 -11.55 0.32 -0.81
CA VAL A 200 -10.86 0.60 0.45
C VAL A 200 -11.88 1.07 1.49
N THR A 201 -11.99 0.30 2.57
CA THR A 201 -12.81 0.65 3.73
C THR A 201 -11.90 1.04 4.90
N LEU A 202 -11.97 2.30 5.33
CA LEU A 202 -11.23 2.81 6.48
C LEU A 202 -11.58 2.05 7.77
N LYS A 203 -10.60 1.87 8.64
CA LYS A 203 -10.70 1.24 9.96
C LYS A 203 -9.96 2.07 11.00
N SER A 204 -10.36 1.94 12.26
CA SER A 204 -9.58 2.47 13.37
C SER A 204 -8.20 1.80 13.42
N LEU A 205 -7.16 2.58 13.71
CA LEU A 205 -5.85 2.02 14.02
C LEU A 205 -5.96 1.04 15.21
N PRO A 206 -5.22 -0.07 15.18
CA PRO A 206 -5.18 -0.98 16.32
C PRO A 206 -4.47 -0.32 17.50
N LYS A 207 -4.81 -0.72 18.73
CA LYS A 207 -4.15 -0.23 19.95
C LYS A 207 -2.66 -0.59 19.99
N THR A 208 -2.30 -1.72 19.41
CA THR A 208 -0.93 -2.22 19.27
C THR A 208 -0.68 -2.49 17.80
N LEU A 209 0.39 -1.94 17.26
CA LEU A 209 0.72 -2.08 15.84
C LEU A 209 1.21 -3.50 15.56
N PRO A 210 1.01 -4.05 14.34
CA PRO A 210 1.39 -5.43 14.03
C PRO A 210 2.88 -5.70 14.23
N TRP A 211 3.75 -4.76 13.85
CA TRP A 211 5.21 -4.90 14.01
C TRP A 211 5.69 -4.82 15.47
N GLN A 212 4.88 -4.30 16.38
CA GLN A 212 5.18 -4.31 17.82
C GLN A 212 4.88 -5.67 18.47
N GLN A 213 4.29 -6.61 17.73
CA GLN A 213 3.93 -7.95 18.21
C GLN A 213 4.86 -9.04 17.66
N LEU A 214 5.98 -8.64 17.06
CA LEU A 214 6.95 -9.55 16.43
C LEU A 214 8.07 -9.97 17.38
N ASP A 215 8.01 -9.58 18.65
CA ASP A 215 8.96 -10.00 19.66
C ASP A 215 9.00 -11.54 19.74
N GLY A 216 10.20 -12.10 19.63
CA GLY A 216 10.42 -13.55 19.62
C GLY A 216 10.32 -14.20 18.23
N TYR A 217 10.02 -13.45 17.16
CA TYR A 217 10.12 -13.98 15.81
C TYR A 217 11.58 -14.22 15.44
N GLN A 218 11.88 -15.36 14.83
CA GLN A 218 13.21 -15.64 14.28
C GLN A 218 13.41 -14.84 13.00
N THR A 219 14.44 -14.00 12.94
CA THR A 219 14.85 -13.36 11.68
C THR A 219 15.50 -14.39 10.77
N MET A 220 15.03 -14.43 9.52
CA MET A 220 15.51 -15.30 8.45
C MET A 220 15.83 -14.46 7.22
N ASP A 221 16.79 -14.88 6.40
CA ASP A 221 16.98 -14.31 5.06
C ASP A 221 16.12 -15.10 4.06
N LEU A 222 15.51 -14.44 3.08
CA LEU A 222 14.75 -15.12 2.03
C LEU A 222 15.57 -16.23 1.35
N ARG A 223 16.89 -16.05 1.22
CA ARG A 223 17.79 -17.01 0.58
C ARG A 223 17.92 -18.32 1.35
N ASP A 224 17.62 -18.32 2.65
CA ASP A 224 17.61 -19.54 3.49
C ASP A 224 16.51 -20.55 3.06
N PHE A 225 15.62 -20.16 2.14
CA PHE A 225 14.51 -20.96 1.59
C PHE A 225 14.75 -21.45 0.15
N PHE A 226 15.95 -21.24 -0.40
CA PHE A 226 16.28 -21.69 -1.76
C PHE A 226 16.93 -23.08 -1.80
N ASP A 227 17.28 -23.63 -0.63
CA ASP A 227 18.01 -24.89 -0.44
C ASP A 227 17.11 -26.13 -0.39
#